data_AF-A0A2D7ZQX7-F1
#
_entry.id   AF-A0A2D7ZQX7-F1
#
_cell.length_a   1.000
_cell.length_b   1.000
_cell.length_c   1.000
_cell.angle_alpha   90.00
_cell.angle_beta   90.00
_cell.angle_gamma   90.00
#
_symmetry.space_group_name_H-M   'P 1'
#
loop_
_entity.id
_entity.type
_entity.pdbx_description
1 polymer ?
#
loop_
_entity_poly.entity_id
_entity_poly.type
_entity_poly.pdbx_seq_one_letter_code
_entity_poly.pdbx_strand_id
1 'polypeptide(L)'
;MDANLQSYSLVLHQDADPRTGGTAVCGFTTAGMVGVISTSHIIKTLGLRQLGTVMHKDFPAVALIHDEVPKHPVRVYQGDGIGVFTSEI
;
A
#
# COMPACT_ATOMS: atom_id res chain seq x y z
N MET A 1 -8.13 7.48 25.86
CA MET A 1 -8.76 6.66 24.80
C MET A 1 -7.64 5.88 24.18
N ASP A 2 -7.43 4.68 24.69
CA ASP A 2 -6.36 3.78 24.25
C ASP A 2 -6.71 3.29 22.85
N ALA A 3 -6.13 3.94 21.84
CA ALA A 3 -6.10 3.37 20.50
C ALA A 3 -5.26 2.09 20.62
N ASN A 4 -5.95 0.97 20.73
CA ASN A 4 -5.36 -0.36 20.65
C ASN A 4 -4.71 -0.45 19.26
N LEU A 5 -3.44 -0.06 19.15
CA LEU A 5 -2.66 -0.17 17.92
C LEU A 5 -2.42 -1.66 17.68
N GLN A 6 -3.42 -2.33 17.10
CA GLN A 6 -3.23 -3.66 16.55
C GLN A 6 -2.19 -3.56 15.44
N SER A 7 -1.11 -4.30 15.60
CA SER A 7 -0.06 -4.43 14.60
C SER A 7 -0.63 -5.16 13.38
N TYR A 8 -0.52 -4.55 12.21
CA TYR A 8 -0.84 -5.19 10.94
C TYR A 8 0.38 -5.95 10.41
N SER A 9 0.17 -7.14 9.85
CA SER A 9 1.26 -7.89 9.24
C SER A 9 1.58 -7.33 7.86
N LEU A 10 2.83 -6.89 7.66
CA LEU A 10 3.37 -6.55 6.35
C LEU A 10 4.02 -7.79 5.75
N VAL A 11 3.44 -8.31 4.66
CA VAL A 11 3.97 -9.45 3.92
C VAL A 11 4.73 -8.93 2.71
N LEU A 12 6.03 -9.19 2.68
CA LEU A 12 6.93 -8.76 1.62
C LEU A 12 7.05 -9.83 0.54
N HIS A 13 7.28 -9.39 -0.70
CA HIS A 13 7.68 -10.29 -1.79
C HIS A 13 9.08 -10.87 -1.49
N GLN A 14 9.38 -12.05 -2.04
CA GLN A 14 10.63 -12.77 -1.75
C GLN A 14 11.89 -11.94 -2.07
N ASP A 15 11.84 -11.11 -3.11
CA ASP A 15 12.97 -10.27 -3.55
C ASP A 15 12.91 -8.83 -3.00
N ALA A 16 12.09 -8.58 -1.98
CA ALA A 16 11.96 -7.26 -1.38
C ALA A 16 13.14 -6.95 -0.45
N ASP A 17 13.72 -5.75 -0.62
CA ASP A 17 14.73 -5.17 0.28
C ASP A 17 14.11 -3.95 1.01
N PRO A 18 13.42 -4.17 2.14
CA PRO A 18 12.74 -3.11 2.87
C PRO A 18 13.77 -2.21 3.58
N ARG A 19 13.63 -0.90 3.38
CA ARG A 19 14.45 0.11 4.05
C ARG A 19 13.59 0.87 5.05
N THR A 20 14.10 1.04 6.26
CA THR A 20 13.39 1.79 7.31
C THR A 20 13.82 3.26 7.32
N GLY A 21 12.88 4.14 7.66
CA GLY A 21 13.09 5.60 7.70
C GLY A 21 12.42 6.33 6.54
N GLY A 22 12.49 7.66 6.55
CA GLY A 22 11.87 8.51 5.52
C GLY A 22 10.39 8.80 5.76
N THR A 23 9.68 9.13 4.69
CA THR A 23 8.29 9.60 4.72
C THR A 23 7.33 8.50 4.28
N ALA A 24 6.32 8.20 5.10
CA ALA A 24 5.22 7.34 4.74
C ALA A 24 4.03 8.16 4.22
N VAL A 25 3.51 7.80 3.04
CA VAL A 25 2.33 8.40 2.43
C VAL A 25 1.23 7.36 2.35
N CYS A 26 0.04 7.69 2.88
CA CYS A 26 -1.11 6.79 2.89
C CYS A 26 -2.23 7.37 2.02
N GLY A 27 -2.65 6.64 1.00
CA GLY A 27 -3.73 7.02 0.09
C GLY A 27 -4.78 5.93 0.01
N PHE A 28 -5.81 6.06 0.84
CA PHE A 28 -6.94 5.14 0.89
C PHE A 28 -8.17 5.76 0.22
N THR A 29 -9.10 4.92 -0.17
CA THR A 29 -10.36 5.37 -0.78
C THR A 29 -11.24 6.11 0.23
N THR A 30 -11.76 7.26 -0.17
CA THR A 30 -12.70 8.10 0.58
C THR A 30 -13.60 8.83 -0.41
N ALA A 31 -14.46 9.75 0.05
CA ALA A 31 -15.25 10.60 -0.83
C ALA A 31 -14.34 11.35 -1.83
N GLY A 32 -14.54 11.08 -3.13
CA GLY A 32 -13.78 11.69 -4.22
C GLY A 32 -12.47 11.00 -4.60
N MET A 33 -12.06 9.92 -3.91
CA MET A 33 -10.92 9.06 -4.26
C MET A 33 -9.56 9.80 -4.43
N VAL A 34 -9.44 11.02 -3.92
CA VAL A 34 -8.25 11.86 -4.14
C VAL A 34 -6.99 11.21 -3.59
N GLY A 35 -7.07 10.55 -2.43
CA GLY A 35 -5.93 9.86 -1.82
C GLY A 35 -5.35 8.75 -2.72
N VAL A 36 -6.22 7.95 -3.33
CA VAL A 36 -5.82 6.88 -4.27
C VAL A 36 -5.25 7.46 -5.56
N ILE A 37 -5.88 8.51 -6.10
CA ILE A 37 -5.41 9.17 -7.33
C ILE A 37 -4.01 9.78 -7.11
N SER A 38 -3.83 10.51 -6.00
CA SER A 38 -2.55 11.13 -5.64
C SER A 38 -1.46 10.07 -5.41
N THR A 39 -1.76 9.01 -4.67
CA THR A 39 -0.77 7.94 -4.43
C THR A 39 -0.43 7.15 -5.68
N SER A 40 -1.42 6.84 -6.52
CA SER A 40 -1.20 6.21 -7.84
C SER A 40 -0.32 7.08 -8.74
N HIS A 41 -0.53 8.40 -8.74
CA HIS A 41 0.33 9.33 -9.45
C HIS A 41 1.76 9.33 -8.90
N ILE A 42 1.93 9.43 -7.57
CA ILE A 42 3.25 9.39 -6.92
C ILE A 42 4.01 8.09 -7.26
N ILE A 43 3.34 6.93 -7.17
CA ILE A 43 3.92 5.62 -7.48
C ILE A 43 4.45 5.60 -8.91
N LYS A 44 3.66 6.08 -9.88
CA LYS A 44 4.03 6.09 -11.30
C LYS A 44 5.15 7.10 -11.58
N THR A 45 5.03 8.33 -11.08
CA THR A 45 5.99 9.41 -11.34
C THR A 45 7.37 9.12 -10.75
N LEU A 46 7.42 8.48 -9.58
CA LEU A 46 8.68 8.11 -8.92
C LEU A 46 9.16 6.69 -9.29
N GLY A 47 8.42 5.96 -10.13
CA GLY A 47 8.77 4.59 -10.51
C GLY A 47 8.88 3.63 -9.31
N LEU A 48 8.01 3.79 -8.30
CA LEU A 48 8.09 3.02 -7.07
C LEU A 48 7.80 1.54 -7.32
N ARG A 49 8.57 0.66 -6.68
CA ARG A 49 8.36 -0.79 -6.78
C ARG A 49 7.47 -1.27 -5.64
N GLN A 50 6.54 -2.16 -5.95
CA GLN A 50 5.73 -2.83 -4.95
C GLN A 50 6.64 -3.75 -4.12
N LEU A 51 6.69 -3.53 -2.81
CA LEU A 51 7.41 -4.38 -1.87
C LEU A 51 6.57 -5.54 -1.37
N GLY A 52 5.25 -5.35 -1.28
CA GLY A 52 4.39 -6.33 -0.65
C GLY A 52 3.00 -5.80 -0.35
N THR A 53 2.36 -6.44 0.62
CA THR A 53 0.96 -6.19 0.97
C THR A 53 0.73 -6.24 2.47
N VAL A 54 -0.28 -5.50 2.95
CA VAL A 54 -0.71 -5.57 4.34
C VAL A 54 -1.80 -6.62 4.46
N MET A 55 -1.62 -7.56 5.40
CA MET A 55 -2.58 -8.63 5.68
C MET A 55 -3.30 -8.38 7.00
N HIS A 56 -4.62 -8.52 6.99
CA HIS A 56 -5.44 -8.50 8.18
C HIS A 56 -6.67 -9.39 8.01
N LYS A 57 -7.10 -10.04 9.10
CA LYS A 57 -8.26 -10.95 9.08
C LYS A 57 -9.59 -10.24 8.70
N ASP A 58 -9.66 -8.93 8.93
CA ASP A 58 -10.87 -8.14 8.68
C ASP A 58 -10.87 -7.50 7.27
N PHE A 59 -9.81 -7.69 6.47
CA PHE A 59 -9.84 -7.26 5.08
C PHE A 59 -10.75 -8.17 4.25
N PRO A 60 -11.56 -7.61 3.34
CA PRO A 60 -12.43 -8.40 2.49
C PRO A 60 -11.59 -9.34 1.61
N ALA A 61 -12.06 -10.57 1.43
CA ALA A 61 -11.43 -11.58 0.58
C ALA A 61 -11.67 -11.28 -0.91
N VAL A 62 -11.13 -10.15 -1.37
CA VAL A 62 -11.26 -9.64 -2.73
C VAL A 62 -9.89 -9.37 -3.33
N ALA A 63 -9.78 -9.51 -4.65
CA ALA A 63 -8.60 -9.15 -5.41
C ALA A 63 -8.99 -8.18 -6.53
N LEU A 64 -8.13 -7.18 -6.74
CA LEU A 64 -8.25 -6.23 -7.84
C LEU A 64 -7.47 -6.76 -9.03
N ILE A 65 -8.04 -6.76 -10.22
CA ILE A 65 -7.31 -7.17 -11.42
C ILE A 65 -6.81 -5.91 -12.13
N HIS A 66 -5.50 -5.70 -12.15
CA HIS A 66 -4.87 -4.64 -12.93
C HIS A 66 -3.96 -5.28 -13.97
N ASP A 67 -4.16 -4.94 -15.24
CA ASP A 67 -3.36 -5.46 -16.35
C ASP A 67 -3.30 -6.99 -16.32
N GLU A 68 -4.45 -7.63 -16.09
CA GLU A 68 -4.61 -9.10 -15.98
C GLU A 68 -3.90 -9.74 -14.76
N VAL A 69 -3.28 -8.94 -13.90
CA VAL A 69 -2.58 -9.41 -12.69
C VAL A 69 -3.44 -9.16 -11.44
N PRO A 70 -3.74 -10.21 -10.65
CA PRO A 70 -4.39 -10.05 -9.35
C PRO A 70 -3.53 -9.26 -8.37
N LYS A 71 -4.15 -8.31 -7.69
CA LYS A 71 -3.54 -7.43 -6.70
C LYS A 71 -4.37 -7.46 -5.41
N HIS A 72 -3.66 -7.58 -4.30
CA HIS A 72 -4.26 -7.49 -2.97
C HIS A 72 -4.73 -6.05 -2.69
N PRO A 73 -5.82 -5.83 -1.92
CA PRO A 73 -6.38 -4.51 -1.62
C PRO A 73 -5.34 -3.50 -1.15
N VAL A 74 -4.61 -3.84 -0.08
CA VAL A 74 -3.67 -2.91 0.57
C VAL A 74 -2.24 -3.20 0.14
N ARG A 75 -1.67 -2.35 -0.71
CA ARG A 75 -0.31 -2.53 -1.27
C ARG A 75 0.67 -1.54 -0.66
N VAL A 76 1.93 -1.96 -0.58
CA VAL A 76 3.05 -1.14 -0.11
C VAL A 76 4.09 -1.02 -1.20
N TYR A 77 4.50 0.22 -1.47
CA TYR A 77 5.53 0.59 -2.44
C TYR A 77 6.66 1.33 -1.72
N GLN A 78 7.89 1.19 -2.21
CA GLN A 78 9.05 1.89 -1.66
C GLN A 78 9.90 2.51 -2.77
N GLY A 79 10.39 3.72 -2.48
CA GLY A 79 11.40 4.44 -3.24
C GLY A 79 12.54 4.90 -2.33
N ASP A 80 13.26 5.93 -2.76
CA ASP A 80 14.32 6.53 -1.95
C ASP A 80 13.74 7.52 -0.93
N GLY A 81 13.84 7.19 0.36
CA GLY A 81 13.29 8.00 1.45
C GLY A 81 11.76 8.11 1.50
N ILE A 82 11.02 7.32 0.71
CA ILE A 82 9.55 7.35 0.65
C ILE A 82 8.95 5.93 0.60
N GLY A 83 7.90 5.72 1.40
CA GLY A 83 7.02 4.56 1.34
C GLY A 83 5.59 4.98 1.06
N VAL A 84 4.87 4.24 0.23
CA VAL A 84 3.47 4.53 -0.13
C VAL A 84 2.59 3.32 0.18
N PHE A 85 1.52 3.57 0.93
CA PHE A 85 0.45 2.61 1.23
C PHE A 85 -0.82 3.02 0.47
N THR A 86 -1.44 2.10 -0.24
CA THR A 86 -2.66 2.39 -1.01
C THR A 86 -3.67 1.25 -1.01
N SER A 87 -4.96 1.59 -0.97
CA SER A 87 -6.11 0.69 -1.20
C SER A 87 -7.16 1.41 -2.02
N GLU A 88 -7.68 0.72 -3.03
CA GLU A 88 -8.78 1.18 -3.90
C GLU A 88 -10.16 0.75 -3.37
N ILE A 89 -10.18 0.04 -2.24
CA ILE A 89 -11.35 -0.57 -1.60
C ILE A 89 -11.37 -0.20 -0.12
#